data_AF-E3UKD4-F1
#
_entry.id   AF-E3UKD4-F1
#
_cell.length_a   1.000
_cell.length_b   1.000
_cell.length_c   1.000
_cell.angle_alpha   90.00
_cell.angle_beta   90.00
_cell.angle_gamma   90.00
#
_symmetry.space_group_name_H-M   'P 1'
#
loop_
_entity.id
_entity.type
_entity.pdbx_description
1 polymer ?
#
loop_
_entity_poly.entity_id
_entity_poly.type
_entity_poly.pdbx_seq_one_letter_code
_entity_poly.pdbx_strand_id
1 'polypeptide(L)'
;MPFFSKTKKGASGKGLAKRRAGSLSSLTSQDDQKTDDNIAIKLQLDENELIFDSNAGQWYSESNVGGGNAANLRKQNITLQEQNNALKLKNDILMDMVVALKADLAARDKELHVTNN
;
A
#
# COMPACT_ATOMS: atom_id res chain seq x y z
N MET A 1 41.54 20.23 -23.22
CA MET A 1 42.79 19.81 -22.54
C MET A 1 42.42 19.06 -21.25
N PRO A 2 42.88 17.82 -21.03
CA PRO A 2 42.85 17.18 -19.72
C PRO A 2 44.27 17.06 -19.13
N PHE A 3 44.43 17.40 -17.85
CA PHE A 3 45.62 17.03 -17.08
C PHE A 3 45.30 15.83 -16.20
N PHE A 4 46.05 14.76 -16.42
CA PHE A 4 46.07 13.54 -15.63
C PHE A 4 46.98 13.70 -14.41
N SER A 5 46.65 13.04 -13.30
CA SER A 5 47.70 12.40 -12.50
C SER A 5 47.24 11.02 -12.03
N LYS A 6 48.11 10.06 -12.29
CA LYS A 6 47.99 8.63 -12.04
C LYS A 6 48.63 8.34 -10.67
N THR A 7 48.02 7.48 -9.87
CA THR A 7 48.78 6.48 -9.11
C THR A 7 48.10 5.12 -9.23
N LYS A 8 48.85 4.19 -9.83
CA LYS A 8 48.59 2.75 -9.86
C LYS A 8 48.96 2.14 -8.50
N LYS A 9 48.20 1.15 -8.03
CA LYS A 9 48.62 -0.28 -7.98
C LYS A 9 47.62 -1.09 -7.17
N GLY A 10 47.08 -2.15 -7.79
CA GLY A 10 46.32 -3.20 -7.11
C GLY A 10 45.19 -3.76 -7.98
N ALA A 11 45.54 -4.66 -8.91
CA ALA A 11 44.61 -5.59 -9.55
C ALA A 11 43.87 -6.39 -8.44
N SER A 12 42.62 -6.84 -8.54
CA SER A 12 41.94 -7.51 -9.65
C SER A 12 40.50 -7.82 -9.23
N GLY A 13 39.58 -7.86 -10.20
CA GLY A 13 38.46 -8.81 -10.15
C GLY A 13 37.11 -8.26 -9.73
N LYS A 14 36.21 -8.16 -10.71
CA LYS A 14 34.76 -7.99 -10.53
C LYS A 14 34.24 -8.99 -9.48
N GLY A 15 33.67 -8.47 -8.41
CA GLY A 15 32.87 -9.25 -7.47
C GLY A 15 31.63 -8.46 -7.12
N LEU A 16 30.53 -8.72 -7.83
CA LEU A 16 29.20 -8.37 -7.34
C LEU A 16 29.14 -8.89 -5.90
N ALA A 17 28.74 -8.03 -4.95
CA ALA A 17 28.40 -8.45 -3.61
C ALA A 17 27.36 -9.57 -3.74
N LYS A 18 27.81 -10.81 -3.59
CA LYS A 18 27.00 -12.01 -3.69
C LYS A 18 26.04 -11.90 -2.51
N ARG A 19 24.83 -11.38 -2.77
CA ARG A 19 23.70 -11.48 -1.84
C ARG A 19 23.64 -12.95 -1.47
N ARG A 20 23.99 -13.26 -0.23
CA ARG A 20 23.92 -14.62 0.31
C ARG A 20 22.45 -15.00 0.24
N ALA A 21 22.05 -15.67 -0.84
CA ALA A 21 20.85 -16.47 -0.83
C ALA A 21 21.10 -17.50 0.28
N GLY A 22 20.39 -17.36 1.41
CA GLY A 22 20.40 -18.36 2.46
C GLY A 22 20.01 -19.67 1.82
N SER A 23 20.97 -20.58 1.73
CA SER A 23 20.75 -21.91 1.18
C SER A 23 19.69 -22.60 2.04
N LEU A 24 18.50 -22.87 1.50
CA LEU A 24 17.47 -23.70 2.15
C LEU A 24 17.84 -25.20 2.15
N SER A 25 19.13 -25.49 2.15
CA SER A 25 19.67 -26.85 2.13
C SER A 25 20.17 -27.23 3.52
N SER A 26 19.24 -27.42 4.45
CA SER A 26 19.42 -28.40 5.52
C SER A 26 18.07 -28.98 5.95
N LEU A 27 17.30 -29.49 4.98
CA LEU A 27 16.42 -30.64 5.27
C LEU A 27 17.33 -31.87 5.36
N THR A 28 18.09 -31.94 6.47
CA THR A 28 18.70 -33.17 6.92
C THR A 28 17.54 -34.07 7.28
N SER A 29 17.36 -35.17 6.55
CA SER A 29 16.50 -36.27 6.92
C SER A 29 16.88 -36.72 8.34
N GLN A 30 16.14 -36.22 9.34
CA GLN A 30 16.12 -36.82 10.66
C GLN A 30 15.38 -38.14 10.52
N ASP A 31 16.16 -39.15 10.15
CA ASP A 31 15.87 -40.54 10.43
C ASP A 31 15.78 -40.67 11.96
N ASP A 32 14.77 -41.39 12.45
CA ASP A 32 14.43 -41.64 13.85
C ASP A 32 13.91 -40.46 14.69
N GLN A 33 12.61 -40.12 14.58
CA GLN A 33 11.72 -39.97 15.75
C GLN A 33 10.24 -40.12 15.35
N LYS A 34 9.65 -41.22 15.84
CA LYS A 34 8.26 -41.39 16.31
C LYS A 34 7.21 -40.43 15.73
N THR A 35 6.36 -40.98 14.86
CA THR A 35 4.91 -40.74 14.75
C THR A 35 4.37 -39.55 15.56
N ASP A 36 4.30 -38.39 14.94
CA ASP A 36 3.33 -37.34 15.29
C ASP A 36 2.80 -36.78 13.96
N ASP A 37 1.86 -37.52 13.36
CA ASP A 37 1.21 -37.18 12.07
C ASP A 37 0.26 -35.96 12.17
N ASN A 38 0.52 -35.02 13.07
CA ASN A 38 -0.25 -33.78 13.23
C ASN A 38 0.64 -32.57 13.55
N ILE A 39 1.81 -32.45 12.89
CA ILE A 39 2.55 -31.19 12.90
C ILE A 39 1.80 -30.21 11.98
N ALA A 40 0.82 -29.49 12.54
CA ALA A 40 0.19 -28.37 11.86
C ALA A 40 1.26 -27.30 11.58
N ILE A 41 1.58 -27.05 10.31
CA ILE A 41 2.54 -26.01 9.94
C ILE A 41 1.91 -24.66 10.28
N LYS A 42 2.52 -23.93 11.21
CA LYS A 42 2.07 -22.62 11.67
C LYS A 42 3.04 -21.54 11.20
N LEU A 43 2.50 -20.45 10.66
CA LEU A 43 3.21 -19.25 10.24
C LEU A 43 2.71 -18.07 11.06
N GLN A 44 3.60 -17.44 11.83
CA GLN A 44 3.29 -16.26 12.62
C GLN A 44 3.76 -15.02 11.86
N LEU A 45 2.82 -14.14 11.49
CA LEU A 45 3.06 -12.86 10.84
C LEU A 45 2.55 -11.75 11.76
N ASP A 46 3.46 -11.08 12.45
CA ASP A 46 3.17 -10.10 13.50
C ASP A 46 2.15 -10.65 14.52
N GLU A 47 0.96 -10.04 14.60
CA GLU A 47 -0.12 -10.42 15.52
C GLU A 47 -1.04 -11.52 14.96
N ASN A 48 -0.76 -12.03 13.75
CA ASN A 48 -1.62 -13.01 13.10
C ASN A 48 -0.95 -14.39 12.97
N GLU A 49 -1.69 -15.43 13.34
CA GLU A 49 -1.28 -16.82 13.15
C GLU A 49 -2.03 -17.43 11.96
N LEU A 50 -1.27 -18.04 11.05
CA LEU A 50 -1.75 -18.79 9.90
C LEU A 50 -1.38 -20.26 10.09
N ILE A 51 -2.34 -21.15 9.90
CA ILE A 51 -2.17 -22.59 9.99
C ILE A 51 -2.34 -23.17 8.58
N PHE A 52 -1.48 -24.09 8.19
CA PHE A 52 -1.57 -24.79 6.91
C PHE A 52 -2.46 -26.01 7.04
N ASP A 53 -3.52 -26.08 6.24
CA ASP A 53 -4.31 -27.28 6.06
C ASP A 53 -3.67 -28.16 4.98
N SER A 54 -3.04 -29.26 5.40
CA SER A 54 -2.43 -30.23 4.50
C SER A 54 -3.42 -30.94 3.57
N ASN A 55 -4.71 -31.00 3.92
CA ASN A 55 -5.74 -31.66 3.10
C ASN A 55 -6.29 -30.71 2.02
N ALA A 56 -6.51 -29.44 2.35
CA ALA A 56 -6.98 -28.43 1.40
C ALA A 56 -5.85 -27.72 0.63
N GLY A 57 -4.60 -27.85 1.09
CA GLY A 57 -3.42 -27.16 0.53
C GLY A 57 -3.48 -25.64 0.69
N GLN A 58 -4.20 -25.15 1.69
CA GLN A 58 -4.47 -23.72 1.90
C GLN A 58 -4.05 -23.28 3.30
N TRP A 59 -3.68 -22.01 3.41
CA TRP A 59 -3.44 -21.36 4.69
C TRP A 59 -4.75 -20.77 5.21
N TYR A 60 -5.09 -21.05 6.46
CA TYR A 60 -6.22 -20.45 7.16
C TYR A 60 -5.73 -19.75 8.42
N SER A 61 -6.37 -18.64 8.78
CA SER A 61 -6.08 -18.00 10.06
C SER A 61 -7.10 -18.49 11.09
N GLU A 62 -6.63 -19.02 12.22
CA GLU A 62 -7.49 -19.35 13.36
C GLU A 62 -8.11 -18.07 13.95
N SER A 63 -7.43 -16.94 13.74
CA SER A 63 -7.96 -15.61 13.98
C SER A 63 -9.00 -15.27 12.92
N ASN A 64 -10.28 -15.45 13.27
CA ASN A 64 -11.43 -14.91 12.51
C ASN A 64 -11.36 -13.37 12.31
N VAL A 65 -10.35 -12.73 12.92
CA VAL A 65 -9.99 -11.31 12.82
C VAL A 65 -9.33 -10.99 11.48
N GLY A 66 -8.74 -11.93 10.73
CA GLY A 66 -8.08 -11.62 9.46
C GLY A 66 -9.03 -11.49 8.24
N GLY A 67 -9.93 -12.47 8.07
CA GLY A 67 -10.80 -12.58 6.88
C GLY A 67 -12.03 -11.67 6.91
N GLY A 68 -12.68 -11.56 8.08
CA GLY A 68 -13.84 -10.67 8.27
C GLY A 68 -13.46 -9.20 8.26
N ASN A 69 -12.30 -8.86 8.82
CA ASN A 69 -11.82 -7.48 8.82
C ASN A 69 -11.42 -7.02 7.42
N ALA A 70 -10.75 -7.82 6.60
CA ALA A 70 -10.42 -7.43 5.23
C ALA A 70 -11.67 -7.11 4.39
N ALA A 71 -12.74 -7.89 4.52
CA ALA A 71 -14.01 -7.62 3.85
C ALA A 71 -14.70 -6.36 4.36
N ASN A 72 -14.71 -6.13 5.68
CA ASN A 72 -15.28 -4.93 6.29
C ASN A 72 -14.48 -3.67 5.94
N LEU A 73 -13.15 -3.74 5.96
CA LEU A 73 -12.25 -2.68 5.53
C LEU A 73 -12.46 -2.34 4.05
N ARG A 74 -12.63 -3.33 3.17
CA ARG A 74 -12.96 -3.09 1.75
C ARG A 74 -14.29 -2.34 1.59
N LYS A 75 -15.33 -2.77 2.32
CA LYS A 75 -16.65 -2.09 2.28
C LYS A 75 -16.53 -0.64 2.77
N GLN A 76 -15.85 -0.42 3.89
CA GLN A 76 -15.61 0.93 4.42
C GLN A 76 -14.83 1.80 3.43
N ASN A 77 -13.81 1.24 2.77
CA ASN A 77 -13.03 1.97 1.78
C ASN A 77 -13.89 2.42 0.58
N ILE A 78 -14.77 1.53 0.08
CA ILE A 78 -15.73 1.86 -0.99
C ILE A 78 -16.66 2.99 -0.54
N THR A 79 -17.28 2.87 0.64
CA THR A 79 -18.16 3.91 1.18
C THR A 79 -17.44 5.25 1.35
N LEU A 80 -16.22 5.24 1.89
CA LEU A 80 -15.41 6.45 2.04
C LEU A 80 -15.04 7.06 0.69
N GLN A 81 -14.77 6.25 -0.32
CA GLN A 81 -14.45 6.73 -1.66
C GLN A 81 -15.67 7.37 -2.34
N GLU A 82 -16.85 6.78 -2.20
CA GLU A 82 -18.12 7.37 -2.66
C GLU A 82 -18.40 8.71 -1.96
N GLN A 83 -18.27 8.76 -0.62
CA GLN A 83 -18.43 10.00 0.13
C GLN A 83 -17.42 11.06 -0.29
N ASN A 84 -16.16 10.67 -0.52
CA ASN A 84 -15.13 11.59 -0.99
C ASN A 84 -15.48 12.17 -2.37
N ASN A 85 -15.97 11.34 -3.29
CA ASN A 85 -16.41 11.78 -4.62
C ASN A 85 -17.62 12.72 -4.53
N ALA A 86 -18.60 12.42 -3.68
CA ALA A 86 -19.75 13.29 -3.46
C ALA A 86 -19.35 14.65 -2.86
N LEU A 87 -18.40 14.65 -1.92
CA LEU A 87 -17.87 15.88 -1.33
C LEU A 87 -17.10 16.73 -2.35
N LYS A 88 -16.31 16.11 -3.22
CA LYS A 88 -15.62 16.81 -4.32
C LYS A 88 -16.61 17.48 -5.25
N LEU A 89 -17.62 16.74 -5.72
CA LEU A 89 -18.67 17.30 -6.57
C LEU A 89 -19.40 18.48 -5.91
N LYS A 90 -19.73 18.35 -4.62
CA LYS A 90 -20.35 19.45 -3.86
C LYS A 90 -19.44 20.66 -3.77
N ASN A 91 -18.13 20.47 -3.60
CA ASN A 91 -17.17 21.55 -3.59
C ASN A 91 -17.14 22.28 -4.94
N ASP A 92 -17.03 21.53 -6.04
CA ASP A 92 -16.99 22.11 -7.38
C ASP A 92 -18.25 22.95 -7.68
N ILE A 93 -19.44 22.41 -7.37
CA ILE A 93 -20.71 23.14 -7.54
C ILE A 93 -20.74 24.42 -6.67
N LEU A 94 -20.29 24.34 -5.42
CA LEU A 94 -20.27 25.51 -4.54
C LEU A 94 -19.28 26.57 -5.03
N MET A 95 -18.14 26.16 -5.60
CA MET A 95 -17.18 27.09 -6.20
C MET A 95 -17.78 27.78 -7.42
N ASP A 96 -18.48 27.05 -8.30
CA ASP A 96 -19.20 27.63 -9.43
C ASP A 96 -20.27 28.63 -8.98
N MET A 97 -21.05 28.29 -7.95
CA MET A 97 -22.06 29.19 -7.37
C MET A 97 -21.42 30.45 -6.79
N VAL A 98 -20.30 30.34 -6.09
CA VAL A 98 -19.57 31.51 -5.55
C VAL A 98 -19.05 32.40 -6.67
N VAL A 99 -18.52 31.82 -7.74
CA VAL A 99 -18.06 32.58 -8.92
C VAL A 99 -19.24 33.30 -9.58
N ALA A 100 -20.36 32.61 -9.77
CA ALA A 100 -21.57 33.21 -10.34
C ALA A 100 -22.11 34.37 -9.49
N LEU A 101 -22.19 34.20 -8.16
CA LEU A 101 -22.63 35.26 -7.24
C LEU A 101 -21.69 36.46 -7.26
N LYS A 102 -20.37 36.24 -7.32
CA LYS A 102 -19.40 37.33 -7.45
C LYS A 102 -19.57 38.10 -8.76
N ALA A 103 -19.83 37.39 -9.85
CA ALA A 103 -20.09 38.02 -11.15
C ALA A 103 -21.39 38.86 -11.13
N ASP A 104 -22.46 38.33 -10.54
CA ASP A 104 -23.74 39.02 -10.40
C ASP A 104 -23.62 40.28 -9.53
N LEU A 105 -22.91 40.19 -8.41
CA LEU A 105 -22.64 41.34 -7.53
C LEU A 105 -21.82 42.41 -8.26
N ALA A 106 -20.77 42.02 -8.98
CA ALA A 106 -19.98 42.96 -9.78
C ALA A 106 -20.78 43.61 -10.92
N ALA A 107 -21.78 42.93 -11.49
CA ALA A 107 -22.69 43.52 -12.46
C ALA A 107 -23.64 44.54 -11.82
N ARG A 108 -24.25 44.19 -10.68
CA ARG A 108 -25.11 45.07 -9.87
C ARG A 108 -24.39 46.35 -9.44
N ASP A 109 -23.16 46.24 -8.97
CA ASP A 109 -22.36 47.40 -8.56
C ASP A 109 -22.11 48.36 -9.74
N LYS A 110 -21.85 47.83 -10.94
CA LYS A 110 -21.70 48.65 -12.16
C LYS A 110 -23.00 49.36 -12.53
N GLU A 111 -24.14 48.68 -12.47
CA GLU A 111 -25.44 49.28 -12.76
C GLU A 111 -25.76 50.42 -11.80
N LEU A 112 -25.53 50.22 -10.49
CA LEU A 112 -25.69 51.26 -9.48
C LEU A 112 -24.81 52.47 -9.78
N HIS A 113 -23.54 52.24 -10.10
CA HIS A 113 -22.61 53.32 -10.48
C HIS A 113 -23.04 54.08 -11.74
N VAL A 114 -23.66 53.42 -12.71
CA VAL A 114 -24.19 54.09 -13.92
C VAL A 114 -25.42 54.92 -13.58
N THR A 115 -26.32 54.43 -12.73
CA THR A 115 -27.56 55.15 -12.37
C THR A 115 -27.37 56.34 -11.43
N ASN A 116 -26.22 56.42 -10.75
CA ASN A 116 -25.93 57.46 -9.76
C ASN A 116 -25.12 58.64 -10.33
N ASN A 117 -24.81 58.61 -11.64
CA ASN A 117 -24.19 59.69 -12.43
C ASN A 117 -25.20 60.30 -13.40
#